data_AF-A0A1C0V9I7-F1
#
_entry.id   AF-A0A1C0V9I7-F1
#
_cell.length_a   1.000
_cell.length_b   1.000
_cell.length_c   1.000
_cell.angle_alpha   90.00
_cell.angle_beta   90.00
_cell.angle_gamma   90.00
#
_symmetry.space_group_name_H-M   'P 1'
#
loop_
_entity.id
_entity.type
_entity.pdbx_description
1 polymer ?
#
loop_
_entity_poly.entity_id
_entity_poly.type
_entity_poly.pdbx_seq_one_letter_code
_entity_poly.pdbx_strand_id
1 'polypeptide(L)'
;MNSTTKLQLKLESLPKDAKILDAGGWFKPFDYATHVVDLMPWETRRAKLQLEQLPHERFTKETWYQINFLEENLKLPFDNKSFDFSFCSHTLEDLKQPLYLIQELMRVSKAGYIEVPSRLAEQTVAIEDGCSSKLGYFHHHYIVDEGDNNTLIFYSKENSLNINPQTCAIPLLTYRRLTAKNPNLSIISFFWEDNFSVKFESGNTAYDKARKYRNSLNIPQTEILQNNLLLIGRKLRTTLSKKYQKPTDDWWNEIIKISQPYSKIHI
;
A
#
# COMPACT_ATOMS: atom_id res chain seq x y z
N MET A 1 -12.12 18.31 -2.44
CA MET A 1 -11.70 17.69 -3.72
C MET A 1 -11.10 16.34 -3.40
N ASN A 2 -11.59 15.25 -4.01
CA ASN A 2 -11.12 13.89 -3.71
C ASN A 2 -9.70 13.68 -4.26
N SER A 3 -8.92 12.76 -3.67
CA SER A 3 -7.54 12.49 -4.08
C SER A 3 -7.45 12.07 -5.55
N THR A 4 -8.39 11.23 -6.02
CA THR A 4 -8.53 10.85 -7.42
C THR A 4 -8.70 12.06 -8.35
N THR A 5 -9.48 13.06 -7.92
CA THR A 5 -9.68 14.30 -8.68
C THR A 5 -8.39 15.11 -8.76
N LYS A 6 -7.61 15.18 -7.67
CA LYS A 6 -6.31 15.87 -7.67
C LYS A 6 -5.30 15.17 -8.57
N LEU A 7 -5.24 13.84 -8.52
CA LEU A 7 -4.35 13.05 -9.37
C LEU A 7 -4.71 13.28 -10.84
N GLN A 8 -5.99 13.18 -11.17
CA GLN A 8 -6.46 13.41 -12.53
C GLN A 8 -6.11 14.82 -13.04
N LEU A 9 -6.36 15.87 -12.25
CA LEU A 9 -5.98 17.24 -12.62
C LEU A 9 -4.47 17.38 -12.82
N LYS A 10 -3.64 16.73 -11.98
CA LYS A 10 -2.19 16.75 -12.16
C LYS A 10 -1.79 16.05 -13.46
N LEU A 11 -2.36 14.89 -13.77
CA LEU A 11 -2.10 14.18 -15.03
C LEU A 11 -2.51 14.99 -16.25
N GLU A 12 -3.67 15.65 -16.20
CA GLU A 12 -4.16 16.53 -17.27
C GLU A 12 -3.26 17.76 -17.48
N SER A 13 -2.53 18.19 -16.44
CA SER A 13 -1.56 19.28 -16.53
C SER A 13 -0.20 18.88 -17.11
N LEU A 14 0.11 17.57 -17.20
CA LEU A 14 1.36 17.10 -17.76
C LEU A 14 1.39 17.22 -19.29
N PRO A 15 2.58 17.40 -19.91
CA PRO A 15 2.73 17.30 -21.36
C PRO A 15 2.16 15.99 -21.91
N LYS A 16 1.63 16.01 -23.14
CA LYS A 16 1.05 14.80 -23.76
C LYS A 16 2.06 13.66 -23.94
N ASP A 17 3.32 14.02 -24.14
CA ASP A 17 4.47 13.12 -24.27
C ASP A 17 5.19 12.87 -22.94
N ALA A 18 4.61 13.30 -21.81
CA ALA A 18 5.19 13.13 -20.49
C ALA A 18 5.52 11.65 -20.21
N LYS A 19 6.73 11.44 -19.67
CA LYS A 19 7.20 10.13 -19.21
C LYS A 19 6.74 9.91 -17.78
N ILE A 20 5.95 8.87 -17.59
CA ILE A 20 5.39 8.48 -16.30
C ILE A 20 5.94 7.11 -15.91
N LEU A 21 6.55 7.03 -14.73
CA LEU A 21 7.02 5.80 -14.11
C LEU A 21 5.96 5.26 -13.15
N ASP A 22 5.58 4.00 -13.28
CA ASP A 22 4.81 3.28 -12.29
C ASP A 22 5.73 2.33 -11.50
N ALA A 23 5.85 2.56 -10.19
CA ALA A 23 6.67 1.75 -9.30
C ALA A 23 5.78 0.86 -8.42
N GLY A 24 5.85 -0.45 -8.64
CA GLY A 24 4.93 -1.42 -8.03
C GLY A 24 3.70 -1.76 -8.89
N GLY A 25 3.82 -1.58 -10.21
CA GLY A 25 2.69 -1.72 -11.14
C GLY A 25 2.26 -3.15 -11.47
N TRP A 26 2.77 -4.20 -10.83
CA TRP A 26 2.58 -5.58 -11.31
C TRP A 26 1.13 -6.02 -11.51
N PHE A 27 0.29 -5.90 -10.47
CA PHE A 27 -1.07 -6.43 -10.51
C PHE A 27 -2.04 -5.53 -11.28
N LYS A 28 -1.92 -4.22 -11.10
CA LYS A 28 -2.75 -3.24 -11.79
C LYS A 28 -1.87 -2.06 -12.21
N PRO A 29 -1.15 -2.18 -13.33
CA PRO A 29 -0.34 -1.09 -13.84
C PRO A 29 -1.18 0.17 -14.00
N PHE A 30 -0.58 1.31 -13.71
CA PHE A 30 -1.21 2.60 -13.84
C PHE A 30 -1.48 2.94 -15.31
N ASP A 31 -2.71 3.31 -15.63
CA ASP A 31 -3.15 3.46 -17.03
C ASP A 31 -2.36 4.52 -17.82
N TYR A 32 -1.81 5.53 -17.14
CA TYR A 32 -1.00 6.58 -17.75
C TYR A 32 0.49 6.26 -17.79
N ALA A 33 0.93 5.13 -17.22
CA ALA A 33 2.32 4.74 -17.16
C ALA A 33 2.91 4.58 -18.56
N THR A 34 4.14 5.05 -18.71
CA THR A 34 4.96 4.81 -19.91
C THR A 34 6.04 3.78 -19.65
N HIS A 35 6.44 3.64 -18.38
CA HIS A 35 7.45 2.70 -17.92
C HIS A 35 6.95 2.11 -16.60
N VAL A 36 7.23 0.84 -16.37
CA VAL A 36 6.88 0.13 -15.13
C VAL A 36 8.16 -0.43 -14.52
N VAL A 37 8.37 -0.20 -13.23
CA VAL A 37 9.33 -0.96 -12.42
C VAL A 37 8.55 -1.78 -11.41
N ASP A 38 8.89 -3.06 -11.31
CA ASP A 38 8.30 -3.93 -10.30
C ASP A 38 9.30 -5.02 -9.93
N LEU A 39 9.10 -5.63 -8.76
CA LEU A 39 9.77 -6.88 -8.44
C LEU A 39 9.47 -7.90 -9.52
N MET A 40 8.21 -8.01 -9.94
CA MET A 40 7.68 -9.06 -10.81
C MET A 40 7.89 -8.78 -12.31
N PRO A 41 7.91 -9.83 -13.17
CA PRO A 41 8.29 -9.72 -14.56
C PRO A 41 7.06 -9.41 -15.41
N TRP A 42 7.31 -8.90 -16.62
CA TRP A 42 6.28 -8.67 -17.62
C TRP A 42 5.39 -9.91 -17.84
N GLU A 43 5.97 -11.11 -17.90
CA GLU A 43 5.28 -12.36 -18.21
C GLU A 43 4.20 -12.76 -17.18
N THR A 44 4.19 -12.14 -16.01
CA THR A 44 3.18 -12.43 -14.98
C THR A 44 2.32 -11.22 -14.63
N ARG A 45 2.47 -10.11 -15.35
CA ARG A 45 1.69 -8.88 -15.17
C ARG A 45 0.20 -9.19 -15.02
N ARG A 46 -0.49 -8.36 -14.26
CA ARG A 46 -1.93 -8.52 -13.96
C ARG A 46 -2.25 -9.92 -13.41
N ALA A 47 -1.32 -10.50 -12.65
CA ALA A 47 -1.39 -11.88 -12.14
C ALA A 47 -1.77 -12.92 -13.23
N LYS A 48 -1.26 -12.75 -14.46
CA LYS A 48 -1.56 -13.58 -15.64
C LYS A 48 -3.03 -13.55 -16.09
N LEU A 49 -3.86 -12.68 -15.52
CA LEU A 49 -5.26 -12.53 -15.94
C LEU A 49 -5.39 -11.78 -17.28
N GLN A 50 -4.39 -10.96 -17.63
CA GLN A 50 -4.37 -10.18 -18.86
C GLN A 50 -2.91 -9.92 -19.31
N LEU A 51 -2.40 -10.82 -20.15
CA LEU A 51 -1.02 -10.79 -20.65
C LEU A 51 -0.84 -9.91 -21.88
N GLU A 52 -1.86 -9.82 -22.73
CA GLU A 52 -1.82 -8.95 -23.90
C GLU A 52 -1.89 -7.48 -23.46
N GLN A 53 -1.09 -6.65 -24.13
CA GLN A 53 -1.10 -5.21 -23.93
C GLN A 53 -2.46 -4.65 -24.34
N LEU A 54 -3.02 -3.79 -23.47
CA LEU A 54 -4.30 -3.15 -23.76
C LEU A 54 -4.09 -1.94 -24.69
N PRO A 55 -5.06 -1.59 -25.56
CA PRO A 55 -4.88 -0.51 -26.54
C PRO A 55 -4.53 0.86 -25.98
N HIS A 56 -4.84 1.12 -24.71
CA HIS A 56 -4.57 2.40 -24.03
C HIS A 56 -3.23 2.40 -23.28
N GLU A 57 -2.59 1.25 -23.10
CA GLU A 57 -1.34 1.16 -22.34
C GLU A 57 -0.18 1.75 -23.13
N ARG A 58 0.53 2.70 -22.52
CA ARG A 58 1.67 3.40 -23.14
C ARG A 58 3.02 2.74 -22.83
N PHE A 59 3.01 1.60 -22.15
CA PHE A 59 4.18 0.81 -21.78
C PHE A 59 4.12 -0.56 -22.47
N THR A 60 5.28 -1.07 -22.86
CA THR A 60 5.47 -2.38 -23.49
C THR A 60 6.37 -3.26 -22.63
N LYS A 61 6.69 -4.46 -23.14
CA LYS A 61 7.69 -5.34 -22.50
C LYS A 61 9.06 -4.67 -22.40
N GLU A 62 9.43 -3.85 -23.38
CA GLU A 62 10.73 -3.15 -23.44
C GLU A 62 10.83 -2.03 -22.40
N THR A 63 9.70 -1.47 -21.97
CA THR A 63 9.63 -0.44 -20.93
C THR A 63 9.18 -1.02 -19.58
N TRP A 64 9.27 -2.34 -19.41
CA TRP A 64 9.05 -3.04 -18.15
C TRP A 64 10.39 -3.48 -17.56
N TYR A 65 10.68 -3.00 -16.36
CA TYR A 65 11.93 -3.24 -15.67
C TYR A 65 11.67 -4.07 -14.43
N GLN A 66 12.06 -5.34 -14.50
CA GLN A 66 12.12 -6.21 -13.34
C GLN A 66 13.29 -5.77 -12.45
N ILE A 67 12.99 -5.31 -11.23
CA ILE A 67 13.98 -4.78 -10.30
C ILE A 67 13.69 -5.28 -8.89
N ASN A 68 14.71 -5.81 -8.21
CA ASN A 68 14.57 -6.28 -6.84
C ASN A 68 14.56 -5.12 -5.83
N PHE A 69 13.37 -4.73 -5.35
CA PHE A 69 13.22 -3.66 -4.35
C PHE A 69 13.78 -4.01 -2.96
N LEU A 70 14.19 -5.25 -2.73
CA LEU A 70 14.77 -5.70 -1.46
C LEU A 70 16.28 -5.44 -1.37
N GLU A 71 16.92 -5.08 -2.48
CA GLU A 71 18.36 -4.83 -2.52
C GLU A 71 18.75 -3.56 -1.76
N GLU A 72 19.76 -3.69 -0.90
CA GLU A 72 20.44 -2.54 -0.33
C GLU A 72 21.13 -1.75 -1.45
N ASN A 73 20.98 -0.41 -1.42
CA ASN A 73 21.46 0.47 -2.49
C ASN A 73 20.78 0.27 -3.85
N LEU A 74 19.51 -0.16 -3.84
CA LEU A 74 18.65 -0.17 -5.03
C LEU A 74 18.90 1.06 -5.91
N LYS A 75 19.18 0.80 -7.20
CA LYS A 75 19.34 1.84 -8.21
C LYS A 75 18.56 1.47 -9.45
N LEU A 76 17.56 2.27 -9.78
CA LEU A 76 16.79 2.12 -11.00
C LEU A 76 17.67 2.49 -12.21
N PRO A 77 17.52 1.78 -13.35
CA PRO A 77 18.37 1.94 -14.53
C PRO A 77 17.99 3.18 -15.37
N PHE A 78 17.80 4.32 -14.70
CA PHE A 78 17.38 5.57 -15.30
C PHE A 78 18.25 6.72 -14.83
N ASP A 79 18.42 7.71 -15.71
CA ASP A 79 19.10 8.95 -15.39
C ASP A 79 18.29 9.81 -14.41
N ASN A 80 18.95 10.82 -13.84
CA ASN A 80 18.27 11.76 -12.96
C ASN A 80 17.19 12.52 -13.73
N LYS A 81 16.00 12.62 -13.13
CA LYS A 81 14.84 13.36 -13.66
C LYS A 81 14.44 12.95 -15.09
N SER A 82 14.65 11.70 -15.46
CA SER A 82 14.21 11.12 -16.74
C SER A 82 12.69 11.03 -16.88
N PHE A 83 11.95 11.08 -15.76
CA PHE A 83 10.49 11.05 -15.70
C PHE A 83 9.91 12.38 -15.25
N ASP A 84 8.80 12.78 -15.88
CA ASP A 84 8.03 13.95 -15.47
C ASP A 84 7.20 13.66 -14.22
N PHE A 85 6.81 12.39 -14.04
CA PHE A 85 5.99 11.97 -12.91
C PHE A 85 6.26 10.51 -12.53
N SER A 86 6.27 10.19 -11.24
CA SER A 86 6.16 8.81 -10.76
C SER A 86 4.86 8.57 -10.01
N PHE A 87 4.27 7.40 -10.24
CA PHE A 87 3.16 6.85 -9.49
C PHE A 87 3.68 5.64 -8.70
N CYS A 88 3.36 5.56 -7.41
CA CYS A 88 3.69 4.40 -6.58
C CYS A 88 2.52 4.15 -5.64
N SER A 89 1.79 3.05 -5.85
CA SER A 89 0.60 2.73 -5.08
C SER A 89 0.69 1.34 -4.52
N HIS A 90 0.36 1.20 -3.23
CA HIS A 90 0.29 -0.07 -2.55
C HIS A 90 1.58 -0.91 -2.68
N THR A 91 2.70 -0.33 -2.29
CA THR A 91 4.03 -0.93 -2.49
C THR A 91 4.96 -0.57 -1.35
N LEU A 92 5.09 0.72 -1.02
CA LEU A 92 6.07 1.17 -0.02
C LEU A 92 5.79 0.61 1.38
N GLU A 93 4.52 0.37 1.72
CA GLU A 93 4.13 -0.19 3.01
C GLU A 93 4.49 -1.68 3.16
N ASP A 94 4.66 -2.37 2.04
CA ASP A 94 5.02 -3.79 1.93
C ASP A 94 6.53 -4.02 1.90
N LEU A 95 7.33 -3.00 1.58
CA LEU A 95 8.78 -3.14 1.55
C LEU A 95 9.34 -3.13 2.97
N LYS A 96 10.32 -4.01 3.24
CA LYS A 96 11.09 -3.97 4.49
C LYS A 96 11.91 -2.68 4.62
N GLN A 97 12.50 -2.22 3.51
CA GLN A 97 13.36 -1.03 3.43
C GLN A 97 12.87 -0.06 2.34
N PRO A 98 11.73 0.63 2.52
CA PRO A 98 11.15 1.48 1.47
C PRO A 98 11.98 2.70 1.13
N LEU A 99 12.92 3.09 2.00
CA LEU A 99 13.75 4.28 1.84
C LEU A 99 14.52 4.28 0.50
N TYR A 100 15.08 3.15 0.08
CA TYR A 100 15.86 3.10 -1.15
C TYR A 100 14.99 3.35 -2.39
N LEU A 101 13.80 2.75 -2.46
CA LEU A 101 12.87 3.01 -3.57
C LEU A 101 12.38 4.47 -3.55
N ILE A 102 12.10 5.02 -2.36
CA ILE A 102 11.69 6.44 -2.22
C ILE A 102 12.79 7.38 -2.74
N GLN A 103 14.05 7.13 -2.37
CA GLN A 103 15.19 7.92 -2.84
C GLN A 103 15.34 7.84 -4.36
N GLU A 104 15.17 6.65 -4.94
CA GLU A 104 15.21 6.47 -6.38
C GLU A 104 14.04 7.16 -7.10
N LEU A 105 12.82 7.09 -6.57
CA LEU A 105 11.66 7.81 -7.12
C LEU A 105 11.93 9.32 -7.19
N MET A 106 12.46 9.91 -6.11
CA MET A 106 12.87 11.31 -6.08
C MET A 106 14.04 11.61 -7.03
N ARG A 107 14.97 10.67 -7.23
CA ARG A 107 16.12 10.86 -8.13
C ARG A 107 15.67 10.86 -9.60
N VAL A 108 14.85 9.91 -10.00
CA VAL A 108 14.50 9.68 -11.42
C VAL A 108 13.30 10.52 -11.88
N SER A 109 12.49 11.05 -10.97
CA SER A 109 11.25 11.77 -11.32
C SER A 109 11.24 13.22 -10.82
N LYS A 110 10.65 14.13 -11.61
CA LYS A 110 10.48 15.55 -11.25
C LYS A 110 9.42 15.76 -10.15
N ALA A 111 8.37 14.95 -10.17
CA ALA A 111 7.28 14.97 -9.20
C ALA A 111 6.69 13.56 -9.08
N GLY A 112 5.78 13.35 -8.13
CA GLY A 112 5.09 12.08 -8.04
C GLY A 112 3.90 12.04 -7.10
N TYR A 113 3.30 10.85 -7.08
CA TYR A 113 2.17 10.48 -6.25
C TYR A 113 2.46 9.15 -5.56
N ILE A 114 2.28 9.14 -4.25
CA ILE A 114 2.36 7.94 -3.42
C ILE A 114 0.98 7.68 -2.83
N GLU A 115 0.50 6.44 -2.97
CA GLU A 115 -0.73 5.98 -2.36
C GLU A 115 -0.48 4.73 -1.52
N VAL A 116 -0.92 4.79 -0.27
CA VAL A 116 -0.76 3.71 0.71
C VAL A 116 -2.04 3.60 1.54
N PRO A 117 -2.33 2.45 2.15
CA PRO A 117 -3.44 2.32 3.07
C PRO A 117 -3.30 3.32 4.22
N SER A 118 -4.42 3.94 4.55
CA SER A 118 -4.50 4.87 5.67
C SER A 118 -4.24 4.20 7.00
N ARG A 119 -3.87 5.02 8.00
CA ARG A 119 -3.93 4.61 9.41
C ARG A 119 -5.31 4.06 9.81
N LEU A 120 -6.40 4.59 9.26
CA LEU A 120 -7.75 4.05 9.49
C LEU A 120 -7.83 2.59 9.04
N ALA A 121 -7.32 2.27 7.84
CA ALA A 121 -7.28 0.91 7.33
C ALA A 121 -6.33 0.02 8.14
N GLU A 122 -5.08 0.46 8.33
CA GLU A 122 -4.02 -0.31 9.00
C GLU A 122 -4.27 -0.60 10.48
N GLN A 123 -5.02 0.26 11.18
CA GLN A 123 -5.41 0.02 12.57
C GLN A 123 -6.75 -0.71 12.73
N THR A 124 -7.44 -1.01 11.62
CA THR A 124 -8.72 -1.71 11.68
C THR A 124 -8.54 -3.21 11.85
N VAL A 125 -9.28 -3.82 12.77
CA VAL A 125 -9.30 -5.29 12.89
C VAL A 125 -10.09 -5.93 11.77
N ALA A 126 -9.66 -7.11 11.34
CA ALA A 126 -10.40 -7.96 10.41
C ALA A 126 -10.64 -7.30 9.04
N ILE A 127 -9.82 -6.32 8.64
CA ILE A 127 -10.00 -5.62 7.37
C ILE A 127 -9.78 -6.55 6.17
N GLU A 128 -8.79 -7.44 6.27
CA GLU A 128 -8.38 -8.33 5.19
C GLU A 128 -9.25 -9.59 5.09
N ASP A 129 -9.54 -10.25 6.22
CA ASP A 129 -10.28 -11.53 6.24
C ASP A 129 -11.72 -11.44 6.77
N GLY A 130 -12.13 -10.27 7.26
CA GLY A 130 -13.47 -10.00 7.76
C GLY A 130 -13.84 -10.68 9.08
N CYS A 131 -12.98 -11.50 9.70
CA CYS A 131 -13.35 -12.32 10.86
C CYS A 131 -12.28 -12.50 11.95
N SER A 132 -11.00 -12.27 11.67
CA SER A 132 -9.93 -12.39 12.67
C SER A 132 -9.80 -11.14 13.53
N SER A 133 -8.94 -11.21 14.54
CA SER A 133 -8.53 -10.06 15.33
C SER A 133 -7.23 -9.43 14.81
N LYS A 134 -6.76 -9.79 13.61
CA LYS A 134 -5.56 -9.21 13.00
C LYS A 134 -5.81 -7.75 12.61
N LEU A 135 -4.78 -6.91 12.72
CA LEU A 135 -4.83 -5.48 12.41
C LEU A 135 -4.32 -5.21 11.00
N GLY A 136 -5.03 -4.34 10.29
CA GLY A 136 -4.63 -3.88 8.98
C GLY A 136 -4.45 -5.02 7.99
N TYR A 137 -3.67 -4.74 6.96
CA TYR A 137 -3.18 -5.75 6.05
C TYR A 137 -1.96 -6.40 6.68
N PHE A 138 -2.05 -7.67 7.05
CA PHE A 138 -1.08 -8.26 7.98
C PHE A 138 0.32 -8.45 7.38
N HIS A 139 0.43 -8.39 6.05
CA HIS A 139 1.68 -8.45 5.30
C HIS A 139 2.43 -7.11 5.26
N HIS A 140 1.75 -5.98 5.52
CA HIS A 140 2.39 -4.68 5.50
C HIS A 140 3.34 -4.51 6.69
N HIS A 141 4.53 -3.97 6.43
CA HIS A 141 5.55 -3.67 7.42
C HIS A 141 5.34 -2.31 8.10
N TYR A 142 4.59 -1.39 7.49
CA TYR A 142 4.45 -0.01 7.97
C TYR A 142 2.99 0.49 7.99
N ILE A 143 2.69 1.34 8.97
CA ILE A 143 1.56 2.28 8.91
C ILE A 143 2.13 3.64 8.50
N VAL A 144 1.58 4.26 7.45
CA VAL A 144 2.12 5.52 6.93
C VAL A 144 1.17 6.67 7.21
N ASP A 145 1.72 7.78 7.70
CA ASP A 145 1.01 9.06 7.81
C ASP A 145 1.71 10.14 6.97
N GLU A 146 0.93 11.10 6.51
CA GLU A 146 1.42 12.41 6.11
C GLU A 146 1.67 13.27 7.36
N GLY A 147 2.88 13.81 7.46
CA GLY A 147 3.29 14.77 8.49
C GLY A 147 3.43 16.19 7.93
N ASP A 148 3.86 17.11 8.79
CA ASP A 148 4.09 18.49 8.39
C ASP A 148 5.27 18.62 7.40
N ASN A 149 5.31 19.75 6.67
CA ASN A 149 6.42 20.12 5.79
C ASN A 149 6.77 19.07 4.74
N ASN A 150 5.77 18.53 4.02
CA ASN A 150 5.97 17.55 2.94
C ASN A 150 6.76 16.32 3.44
N THR A 151 6.31 15.72 4.54
CA THR A 151 6.98 14.57 5.17
C THR A 151 6.07 13.35 5.14
N LEU A 152 6.58 12.20 4.70
CA LEU A 152 5.96 10.90 4.99
C LEU A 152 6.60 10.26 6.22
N ILE A 153 5.77 9.77 7.13
CA ILE A 153 6.20 9.13 8.37
C ILE A 153 5.77 7.67 8.34
N PHE A 154 6.76 6.77 8.36
CA PHE A 154 6.59 5.32 8.36
C PHE A 154 6.70 4.79 9.78
N TYR A 155 5.61 4.25 10.31
CA TYR A 155 5.56 3.63 11.64
C TYR A 155 5.67 2.10 11.51
N SER A 156 6.78 1.52 11.96
CA SER A 156 7.05 0.08 11.83
C SER A 156 6.01 -0.77 12.58
N LYS A 157 5.36 -1.72 11.92
CA LYS A 157 4.42 -2.68 12.53
C LYS A 157 5.14 -3.79 13.31
N GLU A 158 6.31 -4.20 12.84
CA GLU A 158 7.14 -5.24 13.50
C GLU A 158 7.58 -4.83 14.91
N ASN A 159 7.94 -3.56 15.10
CA ASN A 159 8.37 -3.02 16.39
C ASN A 159 7.24 -2.30 17.15
N SER A 160 6.06 -2.15 16.55
CA SER A 160 4.86 -1.64 17.21
C SER A 160 4.05 -2.73 17.93
N LEU A 161 4.71 -3.86 18.24
CA LEU A 161 4.15 -5.00 18.97
C LEU A 161 3.72 -4.58 20.38
N ASN A 162 2.52 -4.03 20.45
CA ASN A 162 1.46 -4.23 21.45
C ASN A 162 0.33 -3.22 21.19
N ILE A 163 -0.15 -3.10 19.94
CA ILE A 163 -1.48 -2.55 19.72
C ILE A 163 -2.46 -3.56 20.34
N ASN A 164 -2.73 -3.38 21.64
CA ASN A 164 -3.77 -4.11 22.31
C ASN A 164 -5.07 -3.79 21.55
N PRO A 165 -5.81 -4.81 21.06
CA PRO A 165 -7.07 -4.59 20.35
C PRO A 165 -8.08 -3.75 21.13
N GLN A 166 -7.95 -3.68 22.45
CA GLN A 166 -8.78 -2.82 23.29
C GLN A 166 -8.34 -1.35 23.26
N THR A 167 -7.05 -1.04 23.04
CA THR A 167 -6.50 0.32 23.21
C THR A 167 -6.19 1.05 21.90
N CYS A 168 -5.81 0.37 20.81
CA CYS A 168 -5.47 1.06 19.56
C CYS A 168 -6.17 0.49 18.32
N ALA A 169 -6.85 -0.64 18.41
CA ALA A 169 -7.62 -1.15 17.28
C ALA A 169 -8.89 -0.36 17.01
N ILE A 170 -9.20 -0.25 15.72
CA ILE A 170 -10.42 0.32 15.20
C ILE A 170 -11.36 -0.83 14.84
N PRO A 171 -12.62 -0.85 15.32
CA PRO A 171 -13.60 -1.84 14.92
C PRO A 171 -13.86 -1.81 13.41
N LEU A 172 -14.06 -2.98 12.80
CA LEU A 172 -14.40 -3.11 11.38
C LEU A 172 -15.68 -2.34 11.01
N LEU A 173 -16.65 -2.30 11.92
CA LEU A 173 -17.87 -1.51 11.74
C LEU A 173 -17.59 -0.01 11.66
N THR A 174 -16.67 0.51 12.49
CA THR A 174 -16.24 1.91 12.46
C THR A 174 -15.63 2.24 11.11
N TYR A 175 -14.67 1.42 10.65
CA TYR A 175 -14.05 1.55 9.34
C TYR A 175 -15.10 1.65 8.24
N ARG A 176 -16.01 0.67 8.15
CA ARG A 176 -17.06 0.62 7.13
C ARG A 176 -17.98 1.82 7.17
N ARG A 177 -18.38 2.27 8.35
CA ARG A 177 -19.25 3.43 8.51
C ARG A 177 -18.57 4.70 8.01
N LEU A 178 -17.28 4.88 8.30
CA LEU A 178 -16.53 6.05 7.88
C LEU A 178 -16.24 6.04 6.38
N THR A 179 -15.77 4.90 5.84
CA THR A 179 -15.42 4.78 4.41
C THR A 179 -16.64 4.73 3.51
N ALA A 180 -17.80 4.25 3.98
CA ALA A 180 -19.05 4.38 3.23
C ALA A 180 -19.46 5.86 3.01
N LYS A 181 -19.10 6.75 3.94
CA LYS A 181 -19.37 8.19 3.81
C LYS A 181 -18.29 8.90 2.98
N ASN A 182 -17.04 8.51 3.16
CA ASN A 182 -15.91 9.06 2.43
C ASN A 182 -14.89 7.95 2.15
N PRO A 183 -14.91 7.35 0.95
CA PRO A 183 -13.98 6.28 0.58
C PRO A 183 -12.51 6.68 0.69
N ASN A 184 -12.17 7.96 0.50
CA ASN A 184 -10.78 8.43 0.58
C ASN A 184 -10.18 8.28 1.99
N LEU A 185 -10.99 8.03 3.02
CA LEU A 185 -10.48 7.76 4.36
C LEU A 185 -9.76 6.41 4.46
N SER A 186 -9.85 5.53 3.46
CA SER A 186 -9.13 4.25 3.47
C SER A 186 -7.68 4.37 3.01
N ILE A 187 -7.28 5.47 2.39
CA ILE A 187 -5.94 5.66 1.80
C ILE A 187 -5.30 6.98 2.25
N ILE A 188 -3.97 7.04 2.22
CA ILE A 188 -3.20 8.29 2.17
C ILE A 188 -2.82 8.52 0.72
N SER A 189 -2.99 9.76 0.27
CA SER A 189 -2.71 10.20 -1.09
C SER A 189 -1.73 11.36 -1.02
N PHE A 190 -0.44 11.09 -1.25
CA PHE A 190 0.65 12.03 -1.03
C PHE A 190 1.26 12.49 -2.35
N PHE A 191 1.16 13.79 -2.62
CA PHE A 191 1.79 14.42 -3.78
C PHE A 191 3.09 15.09 -3.37
N TRP A 192 4.11 14.98 -4.22
CA TRP A 192 5.38 15.63 -4.00
C TRP A 192 5.94 16.21 -5.31
N GLU A 193 6.74 17.27 -5.19
CA GLU A 193 7.47 17.91 -6.28
C GLU A 193 8.93 18.08 -5.84
N ASP A 194 9.87 17.81 -6.74
CA ASP A 194 11.33 17.75 -6.54
C ASP A 194 11.83 16.75 -5.50
N ASN A 195 11.47 16.94 -4.23
CA ASN A 195 11.84 16.08 -3.10
C ASN A 195 10.83 16.20 -1.94
N PHE A 196 10.87 15.23 -1.03
CA PHE A 196 10.11 15.23 0.21
C PHE A 196 10.91 14.58 1.33
N SER A 197 10.53 14.84 2.58
CA SER A 197 11.20 14.27 3.75
C SER A 197 10.58 12.92 4.14
N VAL A 198 11.41 12.00 4.64
CA VAL A 198 10.95 10.70 5.15
C VAL A 198 11.41 10.53 6.58
N LYS A 199 10.52 10.06 7.45
CA LYS A 199 10.84 9.69 8.84
C LYS A 199 10.40 8.26 9.12
N PHE A 200 11.18 7.57 9.93
CA PHE A 200 10.86 6.23 10.42
C PHE A 200 10.70 6.29 11.94
N GLU A 201 9.55 5.83 12.42
CA GLU A 201 9.19 5.83 13.82
C GLU A 201 8.84 4.40 14.27
N SER A 202 9.12 4.07 15.53
CA SER A 202 8.83 2.74 16.08
C SER A 202 8.58 2.79 17.59
N GLY A 203 8.24 1.64 18.19
CA GLY A 203 8.06 1.51 19.64
C GLY A 203 6.98 2.44 20.21
N ASN A 204 7.29 3.12 21.31
CA ASN A 204 6.34 3.94 22.05
C ASN A 204 5.75 5.09 21.21
N THR A 205 6.53 5.70 20.32
CA THR A 205 6.04 6.78 19.45
C THR A 205 4.91 6.27 18.54
N ALA A 206 5.12 5.12 17.92
CA ALA A 206 4.13 4.48 17.05
C ALA A 206 2.88 4.04 17.83
N TYR A 207 3.08 3.46 19.03
CA TYR A 207 2.00 3.07 19.93
C TYR A 207 1.13 4.28 20.34
N ASP A 208 1.75 5.36 20.80
CA ASP A 208 1.05 6.56 21.27
C ASP A 208 0.29 7.23 20.14
N LYS A 209 0.89 7.28 18.94
CA LYS A 209 0.20 7.78 17.75
C LYS A 209 -1.04 6.95 17.45
N ALA A 210 -0.92 5.62 17.48
CA ALA A 210 -2.05 4.73 17.22
C ALA A 210 -3.18 4.89 18.25
N ARG A 211 -2.82 4.98 19.53
CA ARG A 211 -3.77 5.20 20.64
C ARG A 211 -4.47 6.55 20.53
N LYS A 212 -3.72 7.63 20.30
CA LYS A 212 -4.27 8.99 20.12
C LYS A 212 -5.23 9.03 18.93
N TYR A 213 -4.85 8.41 17.80
CA TYR A 213 -5.70 8.35 16.62
C TYR A 213 -7.02 7.62 16.91
N ARG A 214 -6.98 6.42 17.53
CA ARG A 214 -8.20 5.71 17.91
C ARG A 214 -9.12 6.55 18.81
N ASN A 215 -8.55 7.21 19.82
CA ASN A 215 -9.33 8.05 20.74
C ASN A 215 -10.01 9.22 20.01
N SER A 216 -9.35 9.80 19.01
CA SER A 216 -9.91 10.90 18.22
C SER A 216 -11.19 10.53 17.43
N LEU A 217 -11.41 9.24 17.18
CA LEU A 217 -12.57 8.74 16.43
C LEU A 217 -13.85 8.68 17.27
N ASN A 218 -13.77 8.89 18.61
CA ASN A 218 -14.91 8.90 19.53
C ASN A 218 -15.86 7.70 19.33
N ILE A 219 -15.30 6.49 19.26
CA ILE A 219 -16.03 5.27 18.92
C ILE A 219 -16.98 4.89 20.07
N PRO A 220 -18.31 4.76 19.83
CA PRO A 220 -19.25 4.36 20.87
C PRO A 220 -19.00 2.94 21.39
N GLN A 221 -19.19 2.72 22.69
CA GLN A 221 -19.07 1.38 23.29
C GLN A 221 -20.02 0.37 22.66
N THR A 222 -21.22 0.80 22.26
CA THR A 222 -22.19 -0.03 21.55
C THR A 222 -21.65 -0.54 20.21
N GLU A 223 -20.90 0.28 19.47
CA GLU A 223 -20.29 -0.11 18.18
C GLU A 223 -19.18 -1.14 18.39
N ILE A 224 -18.40 -1.01 19.47
CA ILE A 224 -17.37 -1.99 19.86
C ILE A 224 -18.03 -3.35 20.17
N LEU A 225 -19.10 -3.36 20.95
CA LEU A 225 -19.84 -4.59 21.29
C LEU A 225 -20.45 -5.25 20.04
N GLN A 226 -21.09 -4.46 19.18
CA GLN A 226 -21.64 -4.94 17.90
C GLN A 226 -20.56 -5.55 17.01
N ASN A 227 -19.38 -4.92 16.95
CA ASN A 227 -18.26 -5.44 16.17
C ASN A 227 -17.78 -6.78 16.72
N ASN A 228 -17.66 -6.93 18.04
CA ASN A 228 -17.24 -8.20 18.65
C ASN A 228 -18.23 -9.33 18.33
N LEU A 229 -19.53 -9.05 18.45
CA LEU A 229 -20.58 -10.02 18.07
C LEU A 229 -20.51 -10.38 16.58
N LEU A 230 -20.28 -9.39 15.71
CA LEU A 230 -20.08 -9.62 14.27
C LEU A 230 -18.90 -10.55 14.01
N LEU A 231 -17.74 -10.30 14.61
CA LEU A 231 -16.54 -11.11 14.41
C LEU A 231 -16.73 -12.53 14.95
N ILE A 232 -17.36 -12.70 16.12
CA ILE A 232 -17.71 -14.03 16.67
C ILE A 232 -18.63 -14.78 15.70
N GLY A 233 -19.71 -14.15 15.24
CA GLY A 233 -20.66 -14.77 14.31
C GLY A 233 -20.01 -15.16 12.98
N ARG A 234 -19.11 -14.32 12.47
CA ARG A 234 -18.34 -14.62 11.25
C ARG A 234 -17.37 -15.77 11.46
N LYS A 235 -16.63 -15.77 12.56
CA LYS A 235 -15.69 -16.85 12.91
C LYS A 235 -16.39 -18.20 13.05
N LEU A 236 -17.55 -18.23 13.71
CA LEU A 236 -18.38 -19.44 13.81
C LEU A 236 -18.83 -19.91 12.43
N ARG A 237 -19.31 -19.00 11.57
CA ARG A 237 -19.72 -19.32 10.20
C ARG A 237 -18.56 -19.88 9.37
N THR A 238 -17.38 -19.30 9.46
CA THR A 238 -16.20 -19.77 8.73
C THR A 238 -15.75 -21.15 9.19
N THR A 239 -15.83 -21.43 10.51
CA THR A 239 -15.53 -22.76 11.07
C THR A 239 -16.54 -23.81 10.60
N LEU A 240 -17.84 -23.50 10.68
CA LEU A 240 -18.91 -24.43 10.30
C LEU A 240 -18.94 -24.73 8.80
N SER A 241 -18.65 -23.74 7.96
CA SER A 241 -18.66 -23.91 6.50
C SER A 241 -17.47 -24.71 5.96
N LYS A 242 -16.49 -25.09 6.80
CA LYS A 242 -15.15 -25.60 6.39
C LYS A 242 -14.45 -24.72 5.35
N LYS A 243 -14.96 -23.50 5.12
CA LYS A 243 -14.50 -22.56 4.08
C LYS A 243 -13.42 -21.63 4.60
N TYR A 244 -13.00 -21.80 5.85
CA TYR A 244 -11.82 -21.13 6.38
C TYR A 244 -10.55 -21.77 5.79
N GLN A 245 -10.19 -21.36 4.58
CA GLN A 245 -8.79 -21.23 4.27
C GLN A 245 -8.30 -20.06 5.11
N LYS A 246 -7.48 -20.36 6.13
CA LYS A 246 -6.66 -19.32 6.76
C LYS A 246 -6.01 -18.56 5.60
N PRO A 247 -6.07 -17.22 5.52
CA PRO A 247 -5.11 -16.49 4.72
C PRO A 247 -3.77 -16.87 5.32
N THR A 248 -3.16 -17.88 4.74
CA THR A 248 -1.82 -18.29 5.07
C THR A 248 -0.95 -17.13 4.64
N ASP A 249 0.09 -16.84 5.41
CA ASP A 249 1.18 -15.98 4.94
C ASP A 249 1.78 -16.54 3.63
N ASP A 250 1.38 -17.76 3.22
CA ASP A 250 1.57 -18.35 1.90
C ASP A 250 0.88 -17.65 0.73
N TRP A 251 0.02 -16.63 0.85
CA TRP A 251 -0.45 -15.95 -0.38
C TRP A 251 0.74 -15.41 -1.18
N TRP A 252 1.75 -14.84 -0.51
CA TRP A 252 3.00 -14.47 -1.16
C TRP A 252 3.77 -15.69 -1.68
N ASN A 253 3.84 -16.79 -0.92
CA ASN A 253 4.51 -18.00 -1.39
C ASN A 253 3.79 -18.63 -2.59
N GLU A 254 2.47 -18.57 -2.66
CA GLU A 254 1.66 -19.02 -3.79
C GLU A 254 1.82 -18.06 -4.97
N ILE A 255 1.84 -16.74 -4.76
CA ILE A 255 2.17 -15.76 -5.80
C ILE A 255 3.58 -16.02 -6.37
N ILE A 256 4.58 -16.25 -5.52
CA ILE A 256 5.96 -16.63 -5.89
C ILE A 256 5.95 -17.98 -6.63
N LYS A 257 5.21 -18.99 -6.15
CA LYS A 257 5.06 -20.31 -6.79
C LYS A 257 4.27 -20.25 -8.09
N ILE A 258 3.38 -19.29 -8.31
CA ILE A 258 2.68 -19.12 -9.59
C ILE A 258 3.57 -18.30 -10.53
N SER A 259 4.50 -17.53 -9.98
CA SER A 259 5.49 -16.70 -10.66
C SER A 259 6.88 -17.34 -10.71
N GLN A 260 6.93 -18.68 -10.76
CA GLN A 260 8.13 -19.54 -10.66
C GLN A 260 9.42 -19.17 -11.43
N PRO A 261 9.46 -18.27 -12.44
CA PRO A 261 10.74 -17.66 -12.79
C PRO A 261 11.47 -16.93 -11.62
N TYR A 262 10.80 -16.68 -10.48
CA TYR A 262 11.28 -15.79 -9.40
C TYR A 262 11.97 -16.42 -8.20
N SER A 263 11.99 -17.75 -8.07
CA SER A 263 12.65 -18.41 -6.93
C SER A 263 14.18 -18.32 -6.93
N LYS A 264 14.77 -17.59 -7.89
CA LYS A 264 16.22 -17.37 -8.02
C LYS A 264 16.69 -16.01 -7.50
N ILE A 265 15.79 -15.13 -7.08
CA ILE A 265 16.16 -13.94 -6.32
C ILE A 265 16.39 -14.41 -4.88
N HIS A 266 17.65 -14.51 -4.48
CA HIS A 266 18.00 -14.84 -3.10
C HIS A 266 17.50 -13.70 -2.19
N ILE A 267 16.47 -13.99 -1.39
CA ILE A 267 15.96 -13.16 -0.28
C ILE A 267 16.97 -13.19 0.87
#